data_AF-A0A0U3GAY8-F1
#
_entry.id   AF-A0A0U3GAY8-F1
#
_cell.length_a   1.000
_cell.length_b   1.000
_cell.length_c   1.000
_cell.angle_alpha   90.00
_cell.angle_beta   90.00
_cell.angle_gamma   90.00
#
_symmetry.space_group_name_H-M   'P 1'
#
loop_
_entity.id
_entity.type
_entity.pdbx_description
1 polymer ?
#
loop_
_entity_poly.entity_id
_entity_poly.type
_entity_poly.pdbx_seq_one_letter_code
_entity_poly.pdbx_strand_id
1 'polypeptide(L)'
;MTLANDLATWVAERTDWQKDIVGRFCRNENLSEDAVNEIADHLIAGTYPSVAAITAADVPGTSESGESVRLSAVADVEGVNALITGQRLTFASTGLTSIYGDNASGKSGYARLIRQAVTARVKGDLLGDVFAKSLHDQKAVFEYVAGSTAATWALTEETSRDLSSVRFYDEECGDAYVTAASEISYRPSALTLLDRLSAACDQVRQALSQRLSDNAALRTELPLLGEGTKAKQFLDQLSATTTREQIDEATTLSPDHDISLSAKLRELTRLQASDPNAEKTRLAQLAAHWATVKSHIDQLAEDVTNQSFDNVAALAKSAINLREAAKIASAKDFDAEPLPGVGSATWRALWDAARRYSTTEAYHEHDFPVTTDAAVCVLCQQPLSPDGSDRLRRFDAFIKDTTSRDADAAERRVVQRRDEIARLQSAPAAVTTALSQLQAGGEDVTASQTWMTEAATVATEIVAWVDGTREERPTTSGMSPGTAIGERRQTLITASADIDSTSFNESVRVLKAEVADLQATEQLAKAKDNLVKEVVRLQARTKIEEARRLTDTTGITRKATALTTAYVTSIVRDQFTRETEQLYLRRVTLDPTKTWSQNLIGRCPPAWERSTVPA
;
A
#
# COMPACT_ATOMS: atom_id res chain seq x y z
N MET A 1 -36.89 25.69 -41.17
CA MET A 1 -36.90 24.65 -40.12
C MET A 1 -37.72 25.20 -38.96
N THR A 2 -38.63 24.42 -38.36
CA THR A 2 -39.45 24.88 -37.23
C THR A 2 -38.67 24.72 -35.91
N LEU A 3 -39.07 25.47 -34.88
CA LEU A 3 -38.50 25.36 -33.53
C LEU A 3 -38.56 23.91 -33.00
N ALA A 4 -39.65 23.19 -33.28
CA ALA A 4 -39.82 21.79 -32.87
C ALA A 4 -38.87 20.83 -33.61
N ASN A 5 -38.65 21.02 -34.91
CA ASN A 5 -37.68 20.21 -35.67
C ASN A 5 -36.25 20.42 -35.14
N ASP A 6 -35.86 21.66 -34.89
CA ASP A 6 -34.52 22.01 -34.40
C ASP A 6 -34.28 21.46 -32.97
N LEU A 7 -35.31 21.49 -32.12
CA LEU A 7 -35.26 20.86 -30.80
C LEU A 7 -35.14 19.33 -30.90
N ALA A 8 -35.98 18.68 -31.70
CA ALA A 8 -35.97 17.22 -31.86
C ALA A 8 -34.62 16.71 -32.38
N THR A 9 -34.04 17.37 -33.40
CA THR A 9 -32.70 17.04 -33.92
C THR A 9 -31.63 17.17 -32.84
N TRP A 10 -31.67 18.23 -32.03
CA TRP A 10 -30.68 18.41 -30.97
C TRP A 10 -30.81 17.41 -29.82
N VAL A 11 -32.05 17.05 -29.45
CA VAL A 11 -32.32 16.03 -28.42
C VAL A 11 -31.85 14.64 -28.88
N ALA A 12 -31.96 14.33 -30.18
CA ALA A 12 -31.48 13.07 -30.74
C ALA A 12 -29.97 12.84 -30.55
N GLU A 13 -29.17 13.90 -30.44
CA GLU A 13 -27.73 13.85 -30.17
C GLU A 13 -27.38 13.74 -28.68
N ARG A 14 -28.37 13.75 -27.78
CA ARG A 14 -28.16 13.68 -26.33
C ARG A 14 -27.98 12.23 -25.86
N THR A 15 -27.65 12.07 -24.59
CA THR A 15 -27.59 10.75 -23.94
C THR A 15 -28.99 10.15 -23.80
N ASP A 16 -29.10 8.82 -23.73
CA ASP A 16 -30.41 8.16 -23.73
C ASP A 16 -31.29 8.54 -22.53
N TRP A 17 -30.69 8.81 -21.37
CA TRP A 17 -31.43 9.32 -20.20
C TRP A 17 -31.98 10.73 -20.39
N GLN A 18 -31.26 11.59 -21.11
CA GLN A 18 -31.75 12.92 -21.46
C GLN A 18 -32.88 12.83 -22.50
N LYS A 19 -32.78 11.91 -23.47
CA LYS A 19 -33.86 11.64 -24.43
C LYS A 19 -35.13 11.17 -23.71
N ASP A 20 -34.99 10.21 -22.80
CA ASP A 20 -36.12 9.68 -22.01
C ASP A 20 -36.82 10.79 -21.24
N ILE A 21 -36.07 11.57 -20.46
CA ILE A 21 -36.62 12.67 -19.67
C ILE A 21 -37.32 13.72 -20.55
N VAL A 22 -36.73 14.09 -21.68
CA VAL A 22 -37.39 15.01 -22.61
C VAL A 22 -38.68 14.41 -23.16
N GLY A 23 -38.70 13.11 -23.48
CA GLY A 23 -39.91 12.39 -23.89
C GLY A 23 -41.01 12.44 -22.81
N ARG A 24 -40.65 12.22 -21.55
CA ARG A 24 -41.57 12.39 -20.39
C ARG A 24 -42.10 13.82 -20.31
N PHE A 25 -41.24 14.82 -20.49
CA PHE A 25 -41.65 16.22 -20.47
C PHE A 25 -42.58 16.61 -21.62
N CYS A 26 -42.38 16.04 -22.81
CA CYS A 26 -43.28 16.19 -23.95
C CYS A 26 -44.69 15.63 -23.66
N ARG A 27 -44.79 14.59 -22.82
CA ARG A 27 -46.06 14.03 -22.31
C ARG A 27 -46.58 14.74 -21.05
N ASN A 28 -45.96 15.85 -20.66
CA ASN A 28 -46.29 16.63 -19.46
C ASN A 28 -46.12 15.86 -18.12
N GLU A 29 -45.31 14.80 -18.12
CA GLU A 29 -44.96 14.05 -16.91
C GLU A 29 -43.90 14.82 -16.11
N ASN A 30 -43.98 14.79 -14.77
CA ASN A 30 -42.97 15.37 -13.88
C ASN A 30 -41.99 14.30 -13.39
N LEU A 31 -40.76 14.73 -13.07
CA LEU A 31 -39.75 13.84 -12.52
C LEU A 31 -39.94 13.73 -10.99
N SER A 32 -40.21 12.52 -10.49
CA SER A 32 -40.26 12.23 -9.06
C SER A 32 -38.86 12.03 -8.47
N GLU A 33 -38.74 12.12 -7.15
CA GLU A 33 -37.48 11.86 -6.44
C GLU A 33 -37.00 10.40 -6.65
N ASP A 34 -37.90 9.43 -6.66
CA ASP A 34 -37.58 8.03 -6.95
C ASP A 34 -37.01 7.85 -8.36
N ALA A 35 -37.59 8.54 -9.36
CA ALA A 35 -37.09 8.51 -10.72
C ALA A 35 -35.69 9.16 -10.82
N VAL A 36 -35.43 10.24 -10.09
CA VAL A 36 -34.08 10.85 -10.01
C VAL A 36 -33.06 9.85 -9.47
N ASN A 37 -33.41 9.11 -8.42
CA ASN A 37 -32.54 8.10 -7.82
C ASN A 37 -32.29 6.91 -8.75
N GLU A 38 -33.33 6.41 -9.43
CA GLU A 38 -33.22 5.34 -10.42
C GLU A 38 -32.32 5.74 -11.60
N ILE A 39 -32.47 6.97 -12.11
CA ILE A 39 -31.57 7.51 -13.13
C ILE A 39 -30.13 7.53 -12.61
N ALA A 40 -29.89 8.04 -11.39
CA ALA A 40 -28.55 8.08 -10.81
C ALA A 40 -27.93 6.66 -10.68
N ASP A 41 -28.72 5.65 -10.29
CA ASP A 41 -28.28 4.26 -10.23
C ASP A 41 -27.85 3.72 -11.60
N HIS A 42 -28.68 3.93 -12.62
CA HIS A 42 -28.36 3.51 -13.99
C HIS A 42 -27.13 4.24 -14.56
N LEU A 43 -26.95 5.52 -14.24
CA LEU A 43 -25.77 6.28 -14.69
C LEU A 43 -24.49 5.76 -14.03
N ILE A 44 -24.52 5.42 -12.74
CA ILE A 44 -23.38 4.82 -12.03
C ILE A 44 -23.07 3.41 -12.57
N ALA A 45 -24.11 2.64 -12.87
CA ALA A 45 -23.98 1.29 -13.40
C ALA A 45 -23.58 1.26 -14.88
N GLY A 46 -23.80 2.36 -15.63
CA GLY A 46 -23.61 2.42 -17.07
C GLY A 46 -24.64 1.58 -17.84
N THR A 47 -25.84 1.39 -17.28
CA THR A 47 -26.87 0.45 -17.79
C THR A 47 -28.16 1.14 -18.23
N TYR A 48 -28.13 2.45 -18.45
CA TYR A 48 -29.34 3.16 -18.89
C TYR A 48 -29.84 2.61 -20.24
N PRO A 49 -31.13 2.25 -20.37
CA PRO A 49 -31.65 1.64 -21.59
C PRO A 49 -31.57 2.59 -22.78
N SER A 50 -31.43 2.03 -23.99
CA SER A 50 -31.50 2.84 -25.21
C SER A 50 -32.92 3.33 -25.43
N VAL A 51 -33.08 4.63 -25.70
CA VAL A 51 -34.39 5.28 -25.85
C VAL A 51 -34.49 5.97 -27.21
N ALA A 52 -35.66 5.80 -27.85
CA ALA A 52 -35.96 6.46 -29.12
C ALA A 52 -35.97 7.99 -28.96
N ALA A 53 -35.44 8.70 -29.96
CA ALA A 53 -35.47 10.16 -29.95
C ALA A 53 -36.90 10.68 -30.14
N ILE A 54 -37.21 11.81 -29.53
CA ILE A 54 -38.46 12.55 -29.80
C ILE A 54 -38.49 13.04 -31.24
N THR A 55 -39.69 13.18 -31.79
CA THR A 55 -39.97 13.82 -33.07
C THR A 55 -40.56 15.21 -32.85
N ALA A 56 -40.68 16.01 -33.91
CA ALA A 56 -41.29 17.33 -33.82
C ALA A 56 -42.80 17.29 -33.49
N ALA A 57 -43.49 16.18 -33.76
CA ALA A 57 -44.89 15.97 -33.39
C ALA A 57 -45.07 15.73 -31.88
N ASP A 58 -44.02 15.31 -31.18
CA ASP A 58 -44.05 15.08 -29.74
C ASP A 58 -43.94 16.39 -28.94
N VAL A 59 -43.43 17.48 -29.55
CA VAL A 59 -43.18 18.76 -28.87
C VAL A 59 -44.51 19.50 -28.62
N PRO A 60 -44.86 19.88 -27.37
CA PRO A 60 -46.11 20.57 -27.10
C PRO A 60 -46.22 21.93 -27.81
N GLY A 61 -47.41 22.24 -28.36
CA GLY A 61 -47.72 23.53 -29.00
C GLY A 61 -47.48 23.58 -30.51
N THR A 62 -47.05 22.49 -31.13
CA THR A 62 -47.22 22.25 -32.56
C THR A 62 -48.56 21.54 -32.78
N SER A 63 -49.39 22.05 -33.70
CA SER A 63 -50.43 21.19 -34.29
C SER A 63 -49.72 20.07 -35.04
N GLU A 64 -50.27 18.85 -35.06
CA GLU A 64 -49.62 17.71 -35.72
C GLU A 64 -49.19 18.00 -37.17
N SER A 65 -49.85 18.95 -37.84
CA SER A 65 -49.53 19.41 -39.20
C SER A 65 -48.90 20.80 -39.31
N GLY A 66 -48.85 21.61 -38.24
CA GLY A 66 -48.47 23.04 -38.32
C GLY A 66 -49.52 23.92 -39.03
N GLU A 67 -50.70 23.38 -39.31
CA GLU A 67 -51.77 24.06 -40.07
C GLU A 67 -52.73 24.84 -39.16
N SER A 68 -53.45 25.81 -39.75
CA SER A 68 -54.41 26.66 -39.04
C SER A 68 -55.58 25.85 -38.47
N VAL A 69 -55.88 26.03 -37.18
CA VAL A 69 -57.06 25.46 -36.53
C VAL A 69 -58.24 26.43 -36.61
N ARG A 70 -59.39 25.94 -37.05
CA ARG A 70 -60.62 26.72 -37.23
C ARG A 70 -61.77 26.09 -36.44
N LEU A 71 -62.31 26.82 -35.46
CA LEU A 71 -63.49 26.39 -34.73
C LEU A 71 -64.71 26.43 -35.66
N SER A 72 -65.44 25.32 -35.74
CA SER A 72 -66.60 25.17 -36.62
C SER A 72 -67.91 25.21 -35.85
N ALA A 73 -67.97 24.58 -34.67
CA ALA A 73 -69.14 24.63 -33.80
C ALA A 73 -68.82 24.37 -32.33
N VAL A 74 -69.71 24.84 -31.46
CA VAL A 74 -69.89 24.34 -30.10
C VAL A 74 -71.27 23.69 -30.05
N ALA A 75 -71.31 22.38 -29.84
CA ALA A 75 -72.50 21.52 -29.90
C ALA A 75 -72.72 20.79 -28.57
N ASP A 76 -73.87 20.14 -28.45
CA ASP A 76 -74.23 19.25 -27.33
C ASP A 76 -73.99 19.88 -25.95
N VAL A 77 -74.30 21.17 -25.82
CA VAL A 77 -74.14 21.92 -24.58
C VAL A 77 -75.13 21.42 -23.53
N GLU A 78 -74.66 21.08 -22.34
CA GLU A 78 -75.48 20.65 -21.20
C GLU A 78 -74.91 21.23 -19.90
N GLY A 79 -75.78 21.69 -18.98
CA GLY A 79 -75.37 22.08 -17.64
C GLY A 79 -74.56 23.38 -17.52
N VAL A 80 -74.44 24.18 -18.59
CA VAL A 80 -73.65 25.42 -18.61
C VAL A 80 -74.53 26.66 -18.72
N ASN A 81 -74.46 27.53 -17.71
CA ASN A 81 -75.34 28.69 -17.56
C ASN A 81 -76.81 28.28 -17.82
N ALA A 82 -77.70 29.21 -18.21
CA ALA A 82 -79.04 28.89 -18.69
C ALA A 82 -79.06 28.62 -20.22
N LEU A 83 -78.02 27.99 -20.77
CA LEU A 83 -77.99 27.61 -22.19
C LEU A 83 -78.95 26.44 -22.45
N ILE A 84 -79.57 26.42 -23.61
CA ILE A 84 -80.54 25.37 -23.96
C ILE A 84 -79.77 24.05 -24.13
N THR A 85 -80.21 23.00 -23.44
CA THR A 85 -79.60 21.67 -23.55
C THR A 85 -79.63 21.17 -25.00
N GLY A 86 -78.49 20.70 -25.51
CA GLY A 86 -78.34 20.23 -26.89
C GLY A 86 -78.21 21.34 -27.94
N GLN A 87 -78.13 22.61 -27.51
CA GLN A 87 -78.03 23.73 -28.44
C GLN A 87 -76.67 23.77 -29.15
N ARG A 88 -76.71 24.12 -30.43
CA ARG A 88 -75.54 24.24 -31.31
C ARG A 88 -75.30 25.70 -31.72
N LEU A 89 -74.08 26.16 -31.54
CA LEU A 89 -73.58 27.43 -32.06
C LEU A 89 -72.54 27.17 -33.14
N THR A 90 -72.77 27.67 -34.35
CA THR A 90 -71.88 27.45 -35.52
C THR A 90 -71.11 28.70 -35.88
N PHE A 91 -69.90 28.52 -36.41
CA PHE A 91 -69.01 29.56 -36.90
C PHE A 91 -68.80 29.42 -38.41
N ALA A 92 -68.61 30.55 -39.09
CA ALA A 92 -68.24 30.53 -40.50
C ALA A 92 -66.83 29.93 -40.67
N SER A 93 -66.63 29.14 -41.73
CA SER A 93 -65.35 28.49 -42.01
C SER A 93 -64.24 29.46 -42.44
N THR A 94 -64.62 30.69 -42.83
CA THR A 94 -63.74 31.81 -43.16
C THR A 94 -64.38 33.14 -42.78
N GLY A 95 -63.54 34.16 -42.50
CA GLY A 95 -63.99 35.53 -42.22
C GLY A 95 -64.36 35.80 -40.77
N LEU A 96 -65.20 36.83 -40.56
CA LEU A 96 -65.65 37.28 -39.24
C LEU A 96 -67.06 36.77 -38.96
N THR A 97 -67.24 36.04 -37.85
CA THR A 97 -68.57 35.62 -37.38
C THR A 97 -69.03 36.58 -36.28
N SER A 98 -70.17 37.26 -36.50
CA SER A 98 -70.78 38.14 -35.50
C SER A 98 -71.96 37.43 -34.82
N ILE A 99 -71.89 37.28 -33.49
CA ILE A 99 -72.96 36.71 -32.67
C ILE A 99 -73.53 37.83 -31.80
N TYR A 100 -74.79 38.18 -32.02
CA TYR A 100 -75.48 39.26 -31.31
C TYR A 100 -76.85 38.79 -30.82
N GLY A 101 -77.43 39.56 -29.91
CA GLY A 101 -78.73 39.28 -29.31
C GLY A 101 -78.92 40.13 -28.06
N ASP A 102 -80.11 40.09 -27.47
CA ASP A 102 -80.42 40.85 -26.27
C ASP A 102 -79.58 40.45 -25.06
N ASN A 103 -79.55 41.29 -24.03
CA ASN A 103 -78.95 40.92 -22.75
C ASN A 103 -79.61 39.63 -22.22
N ALA A 104 -78.82 38.78 -21.55
CA ALA A 104 -79.22 37.45 -21.10
C ALA A 104 -79.53 36.41 -22.19
N SER A 105 -79.21 36.66 -23.47
CA SER A 105 -79.39 35.69 -24.57
C SER A 105 -78.37 34.54 -24.63
N GLY A 106 -77.53 34.35 -23.59
CA GLY A 106 -76.54 33.26 -23.54
C GLY A 106 -75.16 33.54 -24.17
N LYS A 107 -74.92 34.72 -24.78
CA LYS A 107 -73.63 35.08 -25.42
C LYS A 107 -72.41 34.84 -24.51
N SER A 108 -72.46 35.36 -23.28
CA SER A 108 -71.37 35.20 -22.31
C SER A 108 -71.22 33.75 -21.82
N GLY A 109 -72.27 32.92 -21.89
CA GLY A 109 -72.19 31.49 -21.59
C GLY A 109 -71.35 30.74 -22.63
N TYR A 110 -71.60 31.00 -23.91
CA TYR A 110 -70.77 30.45 -25.00
C TYR A 110 -69.32 30.98 -24.96
N ALA A 111 -69.12 32.26 -24.64
CA ALA A 111 -67.79 32.83 -24.42
C ALA A 111 -67.00 32.08 -23.33
N ARG A 112 -67.62 31.81 -22.18
CA ARG A 112 -67.01 31.04 -21.08
C ARG A 112 -66.68 29.61 -21.49
N LEU A 113 -67.55 28.95 -22.24
CA LEU A 113 -67.29 27.62 -22.82
C LEU A 113 -66.04 27.62 -23.70
N ILE A 114 -65.99 28.52 -24.69
CA ILE A 114 -64.87 28.61 -25.62
C ILE A 114 -63.58 28.90 -24.88
N ARG A 115 -63.63 29.80 -23.89
CA ARG A 115 -62.50 30.16 -23.03
C ARG A 115 -61.92 28.98 -22.24
N GLN A 116 -62.69 27.93 -21.93
CA GLN A 116 -62.16 26.71 -21.33
C GLN A 116 -61.36 25.85 -22.31
N ALA A 117 -61.89 25.72 -23.53
CA ALA A 117 -61.39 24.83 -24.57
C ALA A 117 -60.11 25.34 -25.25
N VAL A 118 -59.95 26.66 -25.33
CA VAL A 118 -58.84 27.31 -26.06
C VAL A 118 -57.88 28.04 -25.12
N THR A 119 -56.82 28.62 -25.67
CA THR A 119 -55.87 29.40 -24.87
C THR A 119 -56.39 30.82 -24.61
N ALA A 120 -56.64 31.12 -23.33
CA ALA A 120 -57.05 32.43 -22.84
C ALA A 120 -56.09 32.90 -21.73
N ARG A 121 -55.84 34.22 -21.62
CA ARG A 121 -54.94 34.78 -20.58
C ARG A 121 -55.52 34.62 -19.17
N VAL A 122 -56.83 34.71 -19.06
CA VAL A 122 -57.56 34.44 -17.83
C VAL A 122 -58.41 33.21 -18.12
N LYS A 123 -58.39 32.19 -17.27
CA LYS A 123 -59.42 31.13 -17.28
C LYS A 123 -60.33 31.40 -16.09
N GLY A 124 -61.61 31.63 -16.35
CA GLY A 124 -62.63 31.83 -15.32
C GLY A 124 -63.32 30.51 -14.98
N ASP A 125 -64.18 30.49 -13.97
CA ASP A 125 -64.98 29.32 -13.67
C ASP A 125 -66.09 29.13 -14.71
N LEU A 126 -66.35 27.88 -15.09
CA LEU A 126 -67.54 27.54 -15.85
C LEU A 126 -68.73 27.47 -14.89
N LEU A 127 -69.72 28.32 -15.12
CA LEU A 127 -70.87 28.46 -14.22
C LEU A 127 -72.01 27.55 -14.68
N GLY A 128 -72.63 26.82 -13.75
CA GLY A 128 -73.82 26.02 -14.02
C GLY A 128 -75.09 26.87 -14.19
N ASP A 129 -76.20 26.22 -14.53
CA ASP A 129 -77.52 26.86 -14.53
C ASP A 129 -77.96 27.18 -13.09
N VAL A 130 -78.08 28.47 -12.76
CA VAL A 130 -78.53 28.94 -11.45
C VAL A 130 -80.02 28.69 -11.19
N PHE A 131 -80.80 28.38 -12.24
CA PHE A 131 -82.22 28.08 -12.15
C PHE A 131 -82.53 26.56 -12.19
N ALA A 132 -81.52 25.71 -12.39
CA ALA A 132 -81.72 24.28 -12.45
C ALA A 132 -82.07 23.70 -11.06
N LYS A 133 -83.05 22.78 -11.04
CA LYS A 133 -83.49 22.08 -9.82
C LYS A 133 -82.47 21.04 -9.31
N SER A 134 -81.50 20.69 -10.14
CA SER A 134 -80.42 19.74 -9.84
C SER A 134 -79.14 20.17 -10.56
N LEU A 135 -77.98 19.91 -9.92
CA LEU A 135 -76.68 20.10 -10.54
C LEU A 135 -76.53 19.12 -11.70
N HIS A 136 -76.18 19.62 -12.88
CA HIS A 136 -75.85 18.81 -14.06
C HIS A 136 -74.36 18.97 -14.34
N ASP A 137 -73.73 17.89 -14.80
CA ASP A 137 -72.35 17.95 -15.30
C ASP A 137 -72.30 18.87 -16.51
N GLN A 138 -71.30 19.74 -16.54
CA GLN A 138 -71.09 20.68 -17.62
C GLN A 138 -70.47 19.93 -18.81
N LYS A 139 -71.18 19.92 -19.94
CA LYS A 139 -70.72 19.26 -21.17
C LYS A 139 -70.87 20.18 -22.36
N ALA A 140 -69.97 20.03 -23.31
CA ALA A 140 -70.03 20.61 -24.64
C ALA A 140 -69.07 19.85 -25.55
N VAL A 141 -69.38 19.80 -26.84
CA VAL A 141 -68.52 19.24 -27.89
C VAL A 141 -68.06 20.38 -28.79
N PHE A 142 -66.74 20.52 -28.94
CA PHE A 142 -66.11 21.48 -29.82
C PHE A 142 -65.75 20.79 -31.13
N GLU A 143 -66.37 21.23 -32.22
CA GLU A 143 -66.04 20.78 -33.56
C GLU A 143 -65.10 21.78 -34.22
N TYR A 144 -63.99 21.31 -34.76
CA TYR A 144 -62.98 22.16 -35.38
C TYR A 144 -62.33 21.48 -36.57
N VAL A 145 -61.68 22.27 -37.41
CA VAL A 145 -60.87 21.80 -38.54
C VAL A 145 -59.42 22.18 -38.29
N ALA A 146 -58.56 21.18 -38.09
CA ALA A 146 -57.11 21.35 -38.06
C ALA A 146 -56.58 21.17 -39.49
N GLY A 147 -56.26 22.29 -40.15
CA GLY A 147 -55.87 22.30 -41.56
C GLY A 147 -56.98 21.84 -42.49
N SER A 148 -56.91 20.58 -42.93
CA SER A 148 -57.93 19.90 -43.76
C SER A 148 -58.73 18.82 -43.04
N THR A 149 -58.35 18.47 -41.80
CA THR A 149 -58.96 17.37 -41.03
C THR A 149 -60.00 17.90 -40.07
N ALA A 150 -61.23 17.37 -40.14
CA ALA A 150 -62.28 17.65 -39.15
C ALA A 150 -62.07 16.79 -37.90
N ALA A 151 -62.17 17.41 -36.72
CA ALA A 151 -62.00 16.76 -35.42
C ALA A 151 -63.01 17.31 -34.40
N THR A 152 -63.19 16.56 -33.33
CA THR A 152 -64.09 16.89 -32.21
C THR A 152 -63.35 16.74 -30.89
N TRP A 153 -63.60 17.65 -29.95
CA TRP A 153 -63.10 17.57 -28.59
C TRP A 153 -64.23 17.77 -27.59
N ALA A 154 -64.39 16.89 -26.63
CA ALA A 154 -65.40 17.04 -25.58
C ALA A 154 -64.81 17.76 -24.36
N LEU A 155 -65.61 18.61 -23.72
CA LEU A 155 -65.19 19.36 -22.52
C LEU A 155 -64.68 18.47 -21.36
N THR A 156 -65.10 17.20 -21.34
CA THR A 156 -64.70 16.19 -20.35
C THR A 156 -63.38 15.48 -20.67
N GLU A 157 -62.82 15.68 -21.86
CA GLU A 157 -61.57 15.07 -22.30
C GLU A 157 -60.34 15.88 -21.83
N GLU A 158 -59.17 15.26 -21.85
CA GLU A 158 -57.91 15.98 -21.60
C GLU A 158 -57.69 17.11 -22.62
N THR A 159 -56.87 18.09 -22.27
CA THR A 159 -56.72 19.33 -23.06
C THR A 159 -56.32 19.05 -24.52
N SER A 160 -57.11 19.53 -25.48
CA SER A 160 -56.80 19.39 -26.91
C SER A 160 -55.55 20.18 -27.30
N ARG A 161 -54.58 19.49 -27.93
CA ARG A 161 -53.38 20.12 -28.51
C ARG A 161 -53.73 21.09 -29.63
N ASP A 162 -54.72 20.77 -30.46
CA ASP A 162 -55.13 21.62 -31.59
C ASP A 162 -55.83 22.89 -31.11
N LEU A 163 -56.80 22.77 -30.19
CA LEU A 163 -57.54 23.93 -29.68
C LEU A 163 -56.65 24.88 -28.86
N SER A 164 -55.53 24.38 -28.33
CA SER A 164 -54.52 25.22 -27.68
C SER A 164 -53.91 26.28 -28.63
N SER A 165 -53.99 26.07 -29.94
CA SER A 165 -53.54 27.06 -30.94
C SER A 165 -54.53 28.22 -31.15
N VAL A 166 -55.80 28.05 -30.76
CA VAL A 166 -56.82 29.09 -30.83
C VAL A 166 -56.66 30.04 -29.65
N ARG A 167 -56.79 31.35 -29.90
CA ARG A 167 -56.66 32.41 -28.89
C ARG A 167 -58.02 33.03 -28.60
N PHE A 168 -58.31 33.24 -27.32
CA PHE A 168 -59.52 33.89 -26.85
C PHE A 168 -59.20 35.25 -26.23
N TYR A 169 -60.03 36.25 -26.54
CA TYR A 169 -59.91 37.60 -26.01
C TYR A 169 -61.29 38.15 -25.65
N ASP A 170 -61.45 38.58 -24.40
CA ASP A 170 -62.62 39.28 -23.86
C ASP A 170 -62.17 40.47 -22.99
N GLU A 171 -63.15 41.17 -22.40
CA GLU A 171 -62.92 42.31 -21.49
C GLU A 171 -62.02 41.94 -20.31
N GLU A 172 -62.27 40.80 -19.64
CA GLU A 172 -61.43 40.34 -18.52
C GLU A 172 -59.99 40.04 -18.95
N CYS A 173 -59.78 39.44 -20.12
CA CYS A 173 -58.45 39.28 -20.68
C CYS A 173 -57.80 40.65 -20.95
N GLY A 174 -58.55 41.59 -21.52
CA GLY A 174 -58.12 42.95 -21.82
C GLY A 174 -57.70 43.74 -20.58
N ASP A 175 -58.50 43.70 -19.52
CA ASP A 175 -58.18 44.31 -18.24
C ASP A 175 -56.91 43.71 -17.64
N ALA A 176 -56.73 42.39 -17.75
CA ALA A 176 -55.50 41.71 -17.33
C ALA A 176 -54.27 42.09 -18.17
N TYR A 177 -54.43 42.59 -19.41
CA TYR A 177 -53.33 43.15 -20.21
C TYR A 177 -52.91 44.56 -19.76
N VAL A 178 -53.81 45.33 -19.14
CA VAL A 178 -53.58 46.77 -18.84
C VAL A 178 -53.31 47.03 -17.36
N THR A 179 -53.94 46.29 -16.46
CA THR A 179 -53.88 46.56 -15.00
C THR A 179 -52.66 45.93 -14.31
N ALA A 180 -52.09 44.88 -14.89
CA ALA A 180 -50.89 44.23 -14.36
C ALA A 180 -49.64 44.74 -15.09
N ALA A 181 -48.67 45.27 -14.33
CA ALA A 181 -47.31 45.46 -14.84
C ALA A 181 -46.73 44.07 -15.16
N SER A 182 -46.84 43.65 -16.41
CA SER A 182 -46.33 42.36 -16.87
C SER A 182 -45.18 42.58 -17.83
N GLU A 183 -44.00 42.05 -17.51
CA GLU A 183 -42.99 41.74 -18.52
C GLU A 183 -43.62 40.73 -19.50
N ILE A 184 -43.69 41.08 -20.79
CA ILE A 184 -44.13 40.15 -21.82
C ILE A 184 -43.01 39.14 -22.03
N SER A 185 -42.99 38.08 -21.21
CA SER A 185 -42.16 36.90 -21.46
C SER A 185 -42.89 36.01 -22.45
N TYR A 186 -42.85 36.35 -23.74
CA TYR A 186 -43.25 35.42 -24.79
C TYR A 186 -42.21 34.30 -24.88
N ARG A 187 -42.52 33.11 -24.36
CA ARG A 187 -41.65 31.93 -24.47
C ARG A 187 -42.45 30.73 -25.01
N PRO A 188 -42.14 30.25 -26.23
CA PRO A 188 -42.72 29.03 -26.76
C PRO A 188 -42.58 27.85 -25.82
N SER A 189 -43.63 27.04 -25.71
CA SER A 189 -43.69 25.79 -24.92
C SER A 189 -42.49 24.88 -25.18
N ALA A 190 -42.04 24.78 -26.43
CA ALA A 190 -40.85 24.02 -26.82
C ALA A 190 -39.57 24.46 -26.08
N LEU A 191 -39.42 25.74 -25.74
CA LEU A 191 -38.26 26.26 -25.01
C LEU A 191 -38.32 26.00 -23.50
N THR A 192 -39.51 25.70 -22.96
CA THR A 192 -39.67 25.31 -21.55
C THR A 192 -39.16 23.89 -21.28
N LEU A 193 -39.15 23.02 -22.31
CA LEU A 193 -38.59 21.68 -22.22
C LEU A 193 -37.08 21.70 -21.89
N LEU A 194 -36.35 22.68 -22.41
CA LEU A 194 -34.91 22.84 -22.13
C LEU A 194 -34.65 23.32 -20.69
N ASP A 195 -35.51 24.17 -20.13
CA ASP A 195 -35.39 24.57 -18.72
C ASP A 195 -35.69 23.38 -17.79
N ARG A 196 -36.75 22.62 -18.11
CA ARG A 196 -37.10 21.40 -17.37
C ARG A 196 -35.96 20.37 -17.44
N LEU A 197 -35.32 20.22 -18.60
CA LEU A 197 -34.15 19.34 -18.76
C LEU A 197 -32.95 19.83 -17.94
N SER A 198 -32.65 21.14 -17.95
CA SER A 198 -31.61 21.70 -17.08
C SER A 198 -31.90 21.44 -15.61
N ALA A 199 -33.13 21.67 -15.15
CA ALA A 199 -33.54 21.40 -13.77
C ALA A 199 -33.43 19.91 -13.40
N ALA A 200 -33.79 18.99 -14.31
CA ALA A 200 -33.62 17.56 -14.10
C ALA A 200 -32.13 17.16 -14.00
N CYS A 201 -31.27 17.74 -14.83
CA CYS A 201 -29.83 17.54 -14.73
C CYS A 201 -29.29 17.99 -13.37
N ASP A 202 -29.76 19.13 -12.86
CA ASP A 202 -29.35 19.63 -11.54
C ASP A 202 -29.86 18.74 -10.39
N GLN A 203 -31.08 18.19 -10.48
CA GLN A 203 -31.60 17.24 -9.50
C GLN A 203 -30.77 15.95 -9.45
N VAL A 204 -30.48 15.34 -10.61
CA VAL A 204 -29.63 14.15 -10.69
C VAL A 204 -28.20 14.46 -10.21
N ARG A 205 -27.67 15.64 -10.55
CA ARG A 205 -26.36 16.09 -10.07
C ARG A 205 -26.33 16.23 -8.54
N GLN A 206 -27.40 16.72 -7.92
CA GLN A 206 -27.52 16.83 -6.47
C GLN A 206 -27.52 15.44 -5.82
N ALA A 207 -28.31 14.50 -6.33
CA ALA A 207 -28.34 13.11 -5.86
C ALA A 207 -26.95 12.45 -5.95
N LEU A 208 -26.26 12.61 -7.08
CA LEU A 208 -24.89 12.10 -7.26
C LEU A 208 -23.87 12.79 -6.34
N SER A 209 -24.05 14.08 -6.06
CA SER A 209 -23.18 14.82 -5.13
C SER A 209 -23.36 14.36 -3.68
N GLN A 210 -24.59 14.03 -3.29
CA GLN A 210 -24.86 13.42 -1.98
C GLN A 210 -24.17 12.06 -1.86
N ARG A 211 -24.28 11.20 -2.89
CA ARG A 211 -23.61 9.90 -2.92
C ARG A 211 -22.08 10.02 -2.86
N LEU A 212 -21.49 11.06 -3.45
CA LEU A 212 -20.06 11.36 -3.28
C LEU A 212 -19.70 11.72 -1.84
N SER A 213 -20.56 12.48 -1.16
CA SER A 213 -20.40 12.81 0.26
C SER A 213 -20.48 11.55 1.12
N ASP A 214 -21.47 10.69 0.88
CA ASP A 214 -21.64 9.43 1.61
C ASP A 214 -20.45 8.48 1.37
N ASN A 215 -19.97 8.39 0.12
CA ASN A 215 -18.75 7.65 -0.22
C ASN A 215 -17.50 8.20 0.49
N ALA A 216 -17.39 9.52 0.67
CA ALA A 216 -16.29 10.13 1.41
C ALA A 216 -16.35 9.81 2.92
N ALA A 217 -17.55 9.71 3.49
CA ALA A 217 -17.76 9.32 4.88
C ALA A 217 -17.37 7.85 5.17
N LEU A 218 -17.41 6.98 4.14
CA LEU A 218 -16.97 5.57 4.24
C LEU A 218 -15.45 5.37 4.15
N ARG A 219 -14.66 6.45 4.12
CA ARG A 219 -13.20 6.37 4.03
C ARG A 219 -12.63 5.57 5.20
N THR A 220 -11.83 4.56 4.88
CA THR A 220 -11.21 3.71 5.91
C THR A 220 -9.94 4.37 6.45
N GLU A 221 -9.66 4.19 7.74
CA GLU A 221 -8.40 4.62 8.33
C GLU A 221 -7.24 3.78 7.80
N LEU A 222 -6.23 4.48 7.26
CA LEU A 222 -5.00 3.90 6.74
C LEU A 222 -3.84 4.30 7.65
N PRO A 223 -2.80 3.45 7.77
CA PRO A 223 -1.69 3.70 8.68
C PRO A 223 -0.90 4.94 8.28
N LEU A 224 -0.37 5.64 9.28
CA LEU A 224 0.60 6.72 9.08
C LEU A 224 1.99 6.11 8.91
N LEU A 225 2.45 6.03 7.67
CA LEU A 225 3.74 5.43 7.32
C LEU A 225 4.83 6.50 7.23
N GLY A 226 6.08 6.11 7.53
CA GLY A 226 7.23 6.99 7.45
C GLY A 226 7.51 7.48 6.03
N GLU A 227 7.85 8.76 5.90
CA GLU A 227 8.23 9.38 4.62
C GLU A 227 9.46 8.70 4.00
N GLY A 228 9.44 8.57 2.66
CA GLY A 228 10.55 7.95 1.90
C GLY A 228 10.55 6.42 1.88
N THR A 229 9.62 5.75 2.58
CA THR A 229 9.48 4.28 2.54
C THR A 229 8.72 3.83 1.29
N LYS A 230 8.99 2.61 0.81
CA LYS A 230 8.27 2.01 -0.32
C LYS A 230 6.80 1.82 0.01
N ALA A 231 6.50 1.42 1.24
CA ALA A 231 5.13 1.26 1.72
C ALA A 231 4.34 2.58 1.67
N LYS A 232 4.97 3.71 2.05
CA LYS A 232 4.36 5.04 1.92
C LYS A 232 4.13 5.44 0.45
N GLN A 233 5.11 5.18 -0.42
CA GLN A 233 4.97 5.46 -1.86
C GLN A 233 3.80 4.68 -2.47
N PHE A 234 3.65 3.40 -2.11
CA PHE A 234 2.51 2.59 -2.55
C PHE A 234 1.18 3.17 -2.03
N LEU A 235 1.13 3.56 -0.75
CA LEU A 235 -0.06 4.15 -0.14
C LEU A 235 -0.48 5.47 -0.82
N ASP A 236 0.48 6.32 -1.18
CA ASP A 236 0.22 7.59 -1.87
C ASP A 236 -0.28 7.41 -3.31
N GLN A 237 0.08 6.30 -3.94
CA GLN A 237 -0.34 5.93 -5.29
C GLN A 237 -1.62 5.08 -5.32
N LEU A 238 -2.22 4.79 -4.16
CA LEU A 238 -3.43 3.99 -4.06
C LEU A 238 -4.57 4.65 -4.82
N SER A 239 -5.16 3.91 -5.77
CA SER A 239 -6.14 4.45 -6.70
C SER A 239 -7.24 3.42 -7.02
N ALA A 240 -8.27 3.85 -7.74
CA ALA A 240 -9.35 2.96 -8.19
C ALA A 240 -8.85 1.82 -9.11
N THR A 241 -7.71 1.99 -9.76
CA THR A 241 -7.11 1.01 -10.68
C THR A 241 -6.14 0.05 -9.99
N THR A 242 -5.82 0.25 -8.71
CA THR A 242 -4.94 -0.65 -7.97
C THR A 242 -5.57 -2.04 -7.89
N THR A 243 -4.83 -3.08 -8.31
CA THR A 243 -5.34 -4.46 -8.32
C THR A 243 -5.11 -5.17 -6.99
N ARG A 244 -5.80 -6.30 -6.79
CA ARG A 244 -5.62 -7.11 -5.58
C ARG A 244 -4.21 -7.69 -5.50
N GLU A 245 -3.66 -8.08 -6.64
CA GLU A 245 -2.31 -8.62 -6.75
C GLU A 245 -1.25 -7.58 -6.35
N GLN A 246 -1.44 -6.31 -6.73
CA GLN A 246 -0.55 -5.22 -6.30
C GLN A 246 -0.62 -4.98 -4.79
N ILE A 247 -1.81 -5.07 -4.19
CA ILE A 247 -1.96 -4.99 -2.72
C ILE A 247 -1.28 -6.20 -2.06
N ASP A 248 -1.50 -7.40 -2.59
CA ASP A 248 -0.90 -8.62 -2.06
C ASP A 248 0.62 -8.55 -2.10
N GLU A 249 1.22 -8.11 -3.21
CA GLU A 249 2.66 -7.89 -3.35
C GLU A 249 3.18 -6.86 -2.34
N ALA A 250 2.54 -5.70 -2.22
CA ALA A 250 2.95 -4.63 -1.32
C ALA A 250 2.79 -4.98 0.18
N THR A 251 1.93 -5.96 0.51
CA THR A 251 1.63 -6.39 1.89
C THR A 251 2.28 -7.72 2.27
N THR A 252 3.02 -8.36 1.36
CA THR A 252 3.67 -9.64 1.64
C THR A 252 4.95 -9.43 2.42
N LEU A 253 5.05 -10.07 3.59
CA LEU A 253 6.26 -10.08 4.40
C LEU A 253 7.15 -11.27 4.03
N SER A 254 8.47 -11.06 4.02
CA SER A 254 9.44 -12.16 3.92
C SER A 254 9.32 -13.10 5.13
N PRO A 255 9.54 -14.41 4.99
CA PRO A 255 9.56 -15.34 6.12
C PRO A 255 10.53 -14.93 7.23
N ASP A 256 11.63 -14.27 6.88
CA ASP A 256 12.66 -13.82 7.81
C ASP A 256 12.47 -12.36 8.26
N HIS A 257 11.30 -11.77 8.03
CA HIS A 257 11.04 -10.35 8.29
C HIS A 257 11.38 -9.95 9.74
N ASP A 258 10.84 -10.67 10.73
CA ASP A 258 11.05 -10.36 12.15
C ASP A 258 12.51 -10.53 12.58
N ILE A 259 13.18 -11.55 12.03
CA ILE A 259 14.60 -11.81 12.28
C ILE A 259 15.44 -10.66 11.72
N SER A 260 15.18 -10.26 10.47
CA SER A 260 15.89 -9.17 9.80
C SER A 260 15.64 -7.82 10.48
N LEU A 261 14.38 -7.50 10.81
CA LEU A 261 14.01 -6.25 11.48
C LEU A 261 14.66 -6.16 12.86
N SER A 262 14.60 -7.23 13.66
CA SER A 262 15.21 -7.24 14.99
C SER A 262 16.74 -7.13 14.93
N ALA A 263 17.40 -7.78 13.98
CA ALA A 263 18.85 -7.67 13.78
C ALA A 263 19.25 -6.23 13.38
N LYS A 264 18.55 -5.63 12.41
CA LYS A 264 18.82 -4.25 11.94
C LYS A 264 18.51 -3.20 12.99
N LEU A 265 17.47 -3.38 13.81
CA LEU A 265 17.16 -2.49 14.94
C LEU A 265 18.25 -2.48 16.00
N ARG A 266 18.78 -3.67 16.35
CA ARG A 266 19.90 -3.78 17.29
C ARG A 266 21.13 -3.06 16.75
N GLU A 267 21.46 -3.30 15.47
CA GLU A 267 22.60 -2.66 14.83
C GLU A 267 22.44 -1.14 14.73
N LEU A 268 21.24 -0.65 14.38
CA LEU A 268 20.95 0.78 14.31
C LEU A 268 21.10 1.44 15.68
N THR A 269 20.55 0.84 16.72
CA THR A 269 20.66 1.34 18.11
C THR A 269 22.12 1.42 18.54
N ARG A 270 22.91 0.40 18.20
CA ARG A 270 24.34 0.33 18.50
C ARG A 270 25.13 1.42 17.77
N LEU A 271 24.91 1.60 16.47
CA LEU A 271 25.61 2.62 15.69
C LEU A 271 25.21 4.05 16.12
N GLN A 272 23.94 4.28 16.47
CA GLN A 272 23.48 5.58 16.96
C GLN A 272 24.04 5.95 18.33
N ALA A 273 24.34 4.95 19.18
CA ALA A 273 25.00 5.15 20.47
C ALA A 273 26.54 5.24 20.35
N SER A 274 27.09 5.08 19.14
CA SER A 274 28.52 5.08 18.85
C SER A 274 28.92 6.33 18.06
N ASP A 275 30.21 6.48 17.83
CA ASP A 275 30.79 7.45 16.92
C ASP A 275 31.79 6.75 15.97
N PRO A 276 32.24 7.41 14.88
CA PRO A 276 33.15 6.79 13.94
C PRO A 276 34.44 6.28 14.57
N ASN A 277 35.00 6.97 15.57
CA ASN A 277 36.24 6.56 16.24
C ASN A 277 36.02 5.37 17.18
N ALA A 278 34.89 5.37 17.90
CA ALA A 278 34.48 4.26 18.74
C ALA A 278 34.25 3.00 17.89
N GLU A 279 33.63 3.13 16.71
CA GLU A 279 33.42 2.00 15.81
C GLU A 279 34.72 1.46 15.20
N LYS A 280 35.64 2.35 14.80
CA LYS A 280 37.00 1.94 14.41
C LYS A 280 37.69 1.15 15.51
N THR A 281 37.68 1.70 16.72
CA THR A 281 38.31 1.06 17.89
C THR A 281 37.73 -0.33 18.13
N ARG A 282 36.41 -0.48 18.03
CA ARG A 282 35.73 -1.76 18.19
C ARG A 282 36.15 -2.78 17.12
N LEU A 283 36.13 -2.41 15.84
CA LEU A 283 36.54 -3.30 14.75
C LEU A 283 38.01 -3.72 14.88
N ALA A 284 38.88 -2.78 15.25
CA ALA A 284 40.29 -3.07 15.54
C ALA A 284 40.46 -4.03 16.73
N GLN A 285 39.65 -3.89 17.79
CA GLN A 285 39.63 -4.81 18.92
C GLN A 285 39.17 -6.23 18.52
N LEU A 286 38.10 -6.34 17.71
CA LEU A 286 37.67 -7.65 17.19
C LEU A 286 38.75 -8.30 16.32
N ALA A 287 39.42 -7.53 15.46
CA ALA A 287 40.54 -8.03 14.68
C ALA A 287 41.72 -8.51 15.56
N ALA A 288 41.98 -7.83 16.68
CA ALA A 288 42.99 -8.24 17.66
C ALA A 288 42.58 -9.53 18.38
N HIS A 289 41.31 -9.68 18.77
CA HIS A 289 40.79 -10.91 19.37
C HIS A 289 40.88 -12.09 18.38
N TRP A 290 40.51 -11.89 17.11
CA TRP A 290 40.71 -12.91 16.08
C TRP A 290 42.18 -13.25 15.87
N ALA A 291 43.11 -12.30 16.02
CA ALA A 291 44.55 -12.59 15.98
C ALA A 291 45.00 -13.50 17.14
N THR A 292 44.50 -13.26 18.36
CA THR A 292 44.76 -14.12 19.52
C THR A 292 44.23 -15.54 19.29
N VAL A 293 42.99 -15.67 18.81
CA VAL A 293 42.37 -16.98 18.50
C VAL A 293 43.13 -17.69 17.38
N LYS A 294 43.46 -16.97 16.30
CA LYS A 294 44.22 -17.52 15.17
C LYS A 294 45.58 -18.06 15.61
N SER A 295 46.35 -17.28 16.39
CA SER A 295 47.67 -17.70 16.85
C SER A 295 47.60 -19.00 17.64
N HIS A 296 46.56 -19.18 18.47
CA HIS A 296 46.38 -20.41 19.22
C HIS A 296 45.95 -21.59 18.33
N ILE A 297 45.05 -21.34 17.36
CA ILE A 297 44.62 -22.36 16.41
C ILE A 297 45.76 -22.82 15.50
N ASP A 298 46.60 -21.89 15.02
CA ASP A 298 47.76 -22.22 14.21
C ASP A 298 48.75 -23.07 15.03
N GLN A 299 49.00 -22.71 16.29
CA GLN A 299 49.84 -23.50 17.19
C GLN A 299 49.28 -24.91 17.45
N LEU A 300 47.97 -25.02 17.73
CA LEU A 300 47.30 -26.32 17.87
C LEU A 300 47.41 -27.13 16.58
N ALA A 301 47.27 -26.51 15.41
CA ALA A 301 47.33 -27.21 14.12
C ALA A 301 48.75 -27.73 13.81
N GLU A 302 49.79 -27.10 14.33
CA GLU A 302 51.18 -27.58 14.22
C GLU A 302 51.48 -28.72 15.21
N ASP A 303 51.00 -28.60 16.46
CA ASP A 303 51.31 -29.56 17.53
C ASP A 303 50.41 -30.81 17.54
N VAL A 304 49.16 -30.70 17.09
CA VAL A 304 48.15 -31.78 17.06
C VAL A 304 48.16 -32.47 15.68
N THR A 305 49.33 -32.98 15.30
CA THR A 305 49.56 -33.64 13.99
C THR A 305 49.96 -35.10 14.15
N ASN A 306 49.70 -35.92 13.11
CA ASN A 306 50.14 -37.32 13.09
C ASN A 306 51.64 -37.45 13.28
N GLN A 307 52.43 -36.53 12.71
CA GLN A 307 53.88 -36.48 12.87
C GLN A 307 54.30 -36.20 14.32
N SER A 308 53.63 -35.25 15.00
CA SER A 308 53.85 -34.97 16.42
C SER A 308 53.56 -36.22 17.27
N PHE A 309 52.49 -36.94 16.93
CA PHE A 309 52.10 -38.17 17.62
C PHE A 309 53.09 -39.32 17.36
N ASP A 310 53.55 -39.49 16.13
CA ASP A 310 54.58 -40.48 15.75
C ASP A 310 55.88 -40.22 16.51
N ASN A 311 56.25 -38.95 16.68
CA ASN A 311 57.44 -38.58 17.44
C ASN A 311 57.32 -38.99 18.92
N VAL A 312 56.16 -38.78 19.56
CA VAL A 312 55.98 -39.19 20.97
C VAL A 312 55.95 -40.71 21.09
N ALA A 313 55.29 -41.40 20.16
CA ALA A 313 55.28 -42.86 20.10
C ALA A 313 56.69 -43.45 19.97
N ALA A 314 57.52 -42.85 19.09
CA ALA A 314 58.90 -43.25 18.89
C ALA A 314 59.75 -43.01 20.15
N LEU A 315 59.56 -41.87 20.83
CA LEU A 315 60.22 -41.59 22.11
C LEU A 315 59.80 -42.60 23.19
N ALA A 316 58.51 -42.90 23.31
CA ALA A 316 57.99 -43.88 24.26
C ALA A 316 58.55 -45.28 24.00
N LYS A 317 58.53 -45.73 22.74
CA LYS A 317 59.12 -47.01 22.33
C LYS A 317 60.63 -47.06 22.60
N SER A 318 61.35 -45.97 22.33
CA SER A 318 62.78 -45.86 22.62
C SER A 318 63.05 -45.96 24.12
N ALA A 319 62.24 -45.31 24.96
CA ALA A 319 62.37 -45.37 26.41
C ALA A 319 62.13 -46.79 26.94
N ILE A 320 61.08 -47.48 26.46
CA ILE A 320 60.80 -48.89 26.80
C ILE A 320 61.98 -49.78 26.41
N ASN A 321 62.44 -49.69 25.17
CA ASN A 321 63.55 -50.52 24.66
C ASN A 321 64.85 -50.27 25.45
N LEU A 322 65.18 -49.01 25.75
CA LEU A 322 66.38 -48.67 26.55
C LEU A 322 66.24 -49.17 27.98
N ARG A 323 65.04 -49.12 28.57
CA ARG A 323 64.78 -49.66 29.91
C ARG A 323 64.88 -51.19 29.94
N GLU A 324 64.38 -51.89 28.92
CA GLU A 324 64.55 -53.33 28.78
C GLU A 324 66.02 -53.71 28.58
N ALA A 325 66.75 -52.99 27.72
CA ALA A 325 68.18 -53.19 27.53
C ALA A 325 68.96 -52.98 28.84
N ALA A 326 68.64 -51.93 29.61
CA ALA A 326 69.23 -51.69 30.93
C ALA A 326 68.89 -52.79 31.95
N LYS A 327 67.67 -53.35 31.91
CA LYS A 327 67.27 -54.51 32.75
C LYS A 327 68.03 -55.78 32.38
N ILE A 328 68.19 -56.07 31.08
CA ILE A 328 68.91 -57.25 30.59
C ILE A 328 70.40 -57.15 30.92
N ALA A 329 71.02 -55.99 30.69
CA ALA A 329 72.40 -55.72 31.09
C ALA A 329 72.59 -55.90 32.60
N SER A 330 71.63 -55.41 33.41
CA SER A 330 71.64 -55.60 34.86
C SER A 330 71.44 -57.05 35.34
N ALA A 331 70.74 -57.89 34.58
CA ALA A 331 70.46 -59.27 34.98
C ALA A 331 71.62 -60.21 34.62
N LYS A 332 72.23 -60.05 33.44
CA LYS A 332 73.27 -60.97 32.94
C LYS A 332 74.60 -60.88 33.68
N ASP A 333 74.94 -59.75 34.30
CA ASP A 333 76.25 -59.55 34.92
C ASP A 333 76.36 -60.05 36.38
N PHE A 334 75.23 -60.38 37.03
CA PHE A 334 75.20 -60.65 38.48
C PHE A 334 74.52 -61.94 38.93
N ASP A 335 74.13 -62.84 38.01
CA ASP A 335 73.58 -64.16 38.35
C ASP A 335 74.55 -65.04 39.17
N ALA A 336 75.84 -64.74 39.13
CA ALA A 336 76.89 -65.43 39.90
C ALA A 336 77.13 -64.83 41.31
N GLU A 337 76.44 -63.75 41.68
CA GLU A 337 76.67 -63.08 42.96
C GLU A 337 75.97 -63.80 44.14
N PRO A 338 76.56 -63.83 45.35
CA PRO A 338 76.04 -64.62 46.46
C PRO A 338 74.71 -64.13 47.05
N LEU A 339 74.33 -62.88 46.78
CA LEU A 339 73.12 -62.26 47.33
C LEU A 339 72.20 -61.81 46.19
N PRO A 340 70.89 -62.10 46.28
CA PRO A 340 69.93 -61.62 45.30
C PRO A 340 69.76 -60.10 45.41
N GLY A 341 69.39 -59.46 44.29
CA GLY A 341 69.05 -58.03 44.28
C GLY A 341 70.23 -57.09 44.09
N VAL A 342 71.43 -57.60 43.78
CA VAL A 342 72.53 -56.79 43.22
C VAL A 342 72.04 -56.10 41.93
N GLY A 343 72.27 -54.79 41.83
CA GLY A 343 71.77 -53.97 40.72
C GLY A 343 70.37 -53.37 40.92
N SER A 344 69.61 -53.79 41.94
CA SER A 344 68.29 -53.19 42.30
C SER A 344 68.42 -51.74 42.77
N ALA A 345 67.33 -50.97 42.73
CA ALA A 345 67.31 -49.58 43.20
C ALA A 345 67.83 -49.42 44.64
N THR A 346 67.43 -50.32 45.55
CA THR A 346 67.88 -50.33 46.94
C THR A 346 69.38 -50.61 47.06
N TRP A 347 69.90 -51.55 46.27
CA TRP A 347 71.33 -51.85 46.25
C TRP A 347 72.15 -50.71 45.65
N ARG A 348 71.65 -50.04 44.60
CA ARG A 348 72.30 -48.86 44.01
C ARG A 348 72.40 -47.70 45.01
N ALA A 349 71.34 -47.44 45.78
CA ALA A 349 71.36 -46.43 46.82
C ALA A 349 72.41 -46.72 47.92
N LEU A 350 72.54 -48.00 48.32
CA LEU A 350 73.61 -48.45 49.21
C LEU A 350 75.00 -48.23 48.58
N TRP A 351 75.15 -48.58 47.30
CA TRP A 351 76.40 -48.43 46.56
C TRP A 351 76.83 -46.96 46.43
N ASP A 352 75.90 -46.06 46.12
CA ASP A 352 76.19 -44.62 46.05
C ASP A 352 76.50 -44.01 47.41
N ALA A 353 75.86 -44.48 48.48
CA ALA A 353 76.21 -44.09 49.84
C ALA A 353 77.64 -44.56 50.20
N ALA A 354 78.00 -45.80 49.84
CA ALA A 354 79.33 -46.35 50.02
C ALA A 354 80.39 -45.61 49.20
N ARG A 355 80.08 -45.29 47.93
CA ARG A 355 80.90 -44.45 47.06
C ARG A 355 81.17 -43.10 47.72
N ARG A 356 80.11 -42.43 48.19
CA ARG A 356 80.21 -41.12 48.84
C ARG A 356 81.09 -41.19 50.07
N TYR A 357 80.82 -42.12 50.99
CA TYR A 357 81.64 -42.33 52.19
C TYR A 357 83.11 -42.61 51.85
N SER A 358 83.38 -43.42 50.82
CA SER A 358 84.74 -43.67 50.36
C SER A 358 85.42 -42.40 49.86
N THR A 359 84.78 -41.63 48.98
CA THR A 359 85.40 -40.47 48.35
C THR A 359 85.43 -39.23 49.24
N THR A 360 84.60 -39.15 50.28
CA THR A 360 84.54 -37.97 51.16
C THR A 360 85.22 -38.17 52.51
N GLU A 361 85.23 -39.40 53.05
CA GLU A 361 85.70 -39.67 54.42
C GLU A 361 86.86 -40.69 54.42
N ALA A 362 86.61 -41.93 53.96
CA ALA A 362 87.51 -43.06 54.21
C ALA A 362 88.76 -43.11 53.29
N TYR A 363 88.61 -42.73 52.02
CA TYR A 363 89.64 -42.77 50.98
C TYR A 363 89.57 -41.52 50.07
N HIS A 364 89.54 -40.33 50.69
CA HIS A 364 89.28 -39.07 49.99
C HIS A 364 90.29 -38.68 48.89
N GLU A 365 91.50 -39.27 48.89
CA GLU A 365 92.51 -39.06 47.85
C GLU A 365 92.47 -40.10 46.71
N HIS A 366 91.48 -41.00 46.70
CA HIS A 366 91.37 -42.09 45.73
C HIS A 366 89.97 -42.19 45.11
N ASP A 367 89.92 -42.57 43.83
CA ASP A 367 88.67 -42.87 43.14
C ASP A 367 88.06 -44.17 43.67
N PHE A 368 86.74 -44.16 43.84
CA PHE A 368 86.00 -45.36 44.26
C PHE A 368 85.73 -46.29 43.06
N PRO A 369 85.87 -47.63 43.22
CA PRO A 369 86.27 -48.34 44.43
C PRO A 369 87.79 -48.46 44.57
N VAL A 370 88.27 -48.32 45.81
CA VAL A 370 89.69 -48.53 46.14
C VAL A 370 89.94 -50.03 46.30
N THR A 371 90.72 -50.62 45.39
CA THR A 371 90.97 -52.08 45.32
C THR A 371 92.45 -52.46 45.36
N THR A 372 93.28 -51.69 46.07
CA THR A 372 94.70 -51.97 46.27
C THR A 372 94.92 -53.08 47.31
N ASP A 373 96.12 -53.66 47.40
CA ASP A 373 96.42 -54.81 48.27
C ASP A 373 96.24 -54.54 49.79
N ALA A 374 96.21 -53.27 50.19
CA ALA A 374 95.95 -52.84 51.58
C ALA A 374 94.53 -52.26 51.78
N ALA A 375 93.66 -52.33 50.78
CA ALA A 375 92.34 -51.73 50.83
C ALA A 375 91.38 -52.50 51.77
N VAL A 376 90.60 -51.74 52.53
CA VAL A 376 89.56 -52.22 53.44
C VAL A 376 88.20 -51.88 52.82
N CYS A 377 87.30 -52.85 52.77
CA CYS A 377 85.98 -52.66 52.20
C CYS A 377 85.18 -51.62 53.00
N VAL A 378 84.73 -50.55 52.34
CA VAL A 378 83.96 -49.48 53.00
C VAL A 378 82.59 -49.89 53.52
N LEU A 379 82.08 -51.07 53.11
CA LEU A 379 80.80 -51.61 53.54
C LEU A 379 80.91 -52.52 54.77
N CYS A 380 81.88 -53.44 54.81
CA CYS A 380 82.03 -54.42 55.89
C CYS A 380 83.27 -54.24 56.77
N GLN A 381 84.15 -53.27 56.45
CA GLN A 381 85.37 -52.93 57.19
C GLN A 381 86.41 -54.07 57.28
N GLN A 382 86.38 -55.03 56.35
CA GLN A 382 87.37 -56.12 56.24
C GLN A 382 88.39 -55.86 55.12
N PRO A 383 89.64 -56.35 55.22
CA PRO A 383 90.59 -56.33 54.12
C PRO A 383 90.01 -57.00 52.87
N LEU A 384 90.20 -56.41 51.70
CA LEU A 384 89.66 -56.92 50.45
C LEU A 384 90.45 -58.14 49.95
N SER A 385 89.75 -59.25 49.72
CA SER A 385 90.30 -60.37 48.97
C SER A 385 90.38 -60.04 47.47
N PRO A 386 91.17 -60.78 46.67
CA PRO A 386 91.21 -60.60 45.22
C PRO A 386 89.83 -60.69 44.56
N ASP A 387 88.98 -61.62 45.01
CA ASP A 387 87.59 -61.77 44.53
C ASP A 387 86.71 -60.57 44.94
N GLY A 388 86.88 -60.06 46.17
CA GLY A 388 86.19 -58.87 46.64
C GLY A 388 86.56 -57.61 45.85
N SER A 389 87.85 -57.44 45.56
CA SER A 389 88.36 -56.35 44.72
C SER A 389 87.83 -56.42 43.29
N ASP A 390 87.81 -57.61 42.68
CA ASP A 390 87.23 -57.79 41.34
C ASP A 390 85.73 -57.48 41.33
N ARG A 391 85.00 -57.99 42.32
CA ARG A 391 83.57 -57.76 42.48
C ARG A 391 83.23 -56.28 42.62
N LEU A 392 83.97 -55.53 43.43
CA LEU A 392 83.76 -54.09 43.57
C LEU A 392 84.01 -53.35 42.23
N ARG A 393 85.02 -53.74 41.45
CA ARG A 393 85.25 -53.16 40.11
C ARG A 393 84.11 -53.47 39.14
N ARG A 394 83.60 -54.70 39.11
CA ARG A 394 82.43 -55.07 38.29
C ARG A 394 81.18 -54.30 38.69
N PHE A 395 80.95 -54.13 40.00
CA PHE A 395 79.85 -53.31 40.53
C PHE A 395 79.98 -51.84 40.11
N ASP A 396 81.17 -51.25 40.19
CA ASP A 396 81.39 -49.87 39.77
C ASP A 396 81.29 -49.67 38.26
N ALA A 397 81.83 -50.61 37.46
CA ALA A 397 81.71 -50.59 36.00
C ALA A 397 80.24 -50.65 35.55
N PHE A 398 79.44 -51.50 36.20
CA PHE A 398 78.01 -51.59 35.95
C PHE A 398 77.25 -50.31 36.32
N ILE A 399 77.59 -49.67 37.44
CA ILE A 399 76.96 -48.38 37.83
C ILE A 399 77.37 -47.25 36.89
N LYS A 400 78.59 -47.31 36.33
CA LYS A 400 79.09 -46.36 35.33
C LYS A 400 78.58 -46.64 33.91
N ASP A 401 77.93 -47.78 33.67
CA ASP A 401 77.40 -48.15 32.35
C ASP A 401 76.33 -47.15 31.88
N THR A 402 76.46 -46.71 30.62
CA THR A 402 75.68 -45.60 30.05
C THR A 402 74.22 -45.98 29.81
N THR A 403 73.91 -47.28 29.75
CA THR A 403 72.58 -47.82 29.44
C THR A 403 71.48 -47.34 30.41
N SER A 404 71.75 -47.26 31.71
CA SER A 404 70.76 -46.77 32.69
C SER A 404 70.56 -45.25 32.59
N ARG A 405 71.62 -44.49 32.29
CA ARG A 405 71.54 -43.03 32.12
C ARG A 405 70.77 -42.65 30.85
N ASP A 406 70.98 -43.41 29.78
CA ASP A 406 70.29 -43.23 28.50
C ASP A 406 68.80 -43.57 28.62
N ALA A 407 68.45 -44.62 29.39
CA ALA A 407 67.06 -44.93 29.71
C ALA A 407 66.37 -43.81 30.48
N ASP A 408 67.00 -43.30 31.55
CA ASP A 408 66.43 -42.18 32.34
C ASP A 408 66.32 -40.88 31.52
N ALA A 409 67.27 -40.64 30.59
CA ALA A 409 67.21 -39.49 29.68
C ALA A 409 66.07 -39.64 28.66
N ALA A 410 65.85 -40.84 28.12
CA ALA A 410 64.74 -41.12 27.20
C ALA A 410 63.38 -40.95 27.90
N GLU A 411 63.22 -41.45 29.13
CA GLU A 411 61.99 -41.29 29.91
C GLU A 411 61.69 -39.81 30.22
N ARG A 412 62.71 -39.02 30.58
CA ARG A 412 62.55 -37.56 30.76
C ARG A 412 62.06 -36.87 29.49
N ARG A 413 62.55 -37.28 28.32
CA ARG A 413 62.10 -36.72 27.03
C ARG A 413 60.64 -37.08 26.73
N VAL A 414 60.21 -38.29 27.09
CA VAL A 414 58.79 -38.69 26.98
C VAL A 414 57.92 -37.83 27.88
N VAL A 415 58.28 -37.68 29.17
CA VAL A 415 57.52 -36.85 30.12
C VAL A 415 57.44 -35.41 29.65
N GLN A 416 58.55 -34.82 29.20
CA GLN A 416 58.57 -33.45 28.69
C GLN A 416 57.61 -33.28 27.51
N ARG A 417 57.67 -34.15 26.50
CA ARG A 417 56.81 -34.03 25.32
C ARG A 417 55.35 -34.34 25.63
N ARG A 418 55.10 -35.29 26.55
CA ARG A 418 53.76 -35.58 27.08
C ARG A 418 53.17 -34.36 27.79
N ASP A 419 53.94 -33.66 28.60
CA ASP A 419 53.49 -32.45 29.30
C ASP A 419 53.27 -31.27 28.35
N GLU A 420 54.07 -31.15 27.28
CA GLU A 420 53.82 -30.18 26.20
C GLU A 420 52.46 -30.43 25.54
N ILE A 421 52.11 -31.69 25.23
CA ILE A 421 50.79 -32.05 24.68
C ILE A 421 49.68 -31.86 25.71
N ALA A 422 49.92 -32.20 26.98
CA ALA A 422 48.93 -32.03 28.04
C ALA A 422 48.51 -30.57 28.22
N ARG A 423 49.41 -29.60 27.98
CA ARG A 423 49.07 -28.17 28.00
C ARG A 423 48.06 -27.75 26.92
N LEU A 424 47.94 -28.53 25.85
CA LEU A 424 47.01 -28.26 24.74
C LEU A 424 45.57 -28.71 25.06
N GLN A 425 45.35 -29.44 26.15
CA GLN A 425 44.03 -29.90 26.59
C GLN A 425 43.11 -28.74 27.04
N SER A 426 43.68 -27.57 27.33
CA SER A 426 42.94 -26.40 27.75
C SER A 426 43.39 -25.15 27.00
N ALA A 427 42.44 -24.37 26.51
CA ALA A 427 42.73 -23.08 25.90
C ALA A 427 43.23 -22.08 26.97
N PRO A 428 44.24 -21.23 26.66
CA PRO A 428 44.65 -20.15 27.54
C PRO A 428 43.49 -19.20 27.87
N ALA A 429 43.52 -18.59 29.07
CA ALA A 429 42.49 -17.64 29.51
C ALA A 429 42.31 -16.46 28.53
N ALA A 430 43.39 -16.00 27.90
CA ALA A 430 43.36 -14.96 26.88
C ALA A 430 42.55 -15.37 25.64
N VAL A 431 42.64 -16.63 25.20
CA VAL A 431 41.89 -17.15 24.05
C VAL A 431 40.42 -17.30 24.40
N THR A 432 40.12 -17.84 25.59
CA THR A 432 38.74 -17.96 26.09
C THR A 432 38.07 -16.59 26.18
N THR A 433 38.77 -15.59 26.74
CA THR A 433 38.30 -14.20 26.80
C THR A 433 38.09 -13.61 25.41
N ALA A 434 39.05 -13.82 24.49
CA ALA A 434 38.92 -13.35 23.11
C ALA A 434 37.69 -13.94 22.41
N LEU A 435 37.42 -15.24 22.56
CA LEU A 435 36.22 -15.89 22.02
C LEU A 435 34.93 -15.29 22.59
N SER A 436 34.86 -15.05 23.89
CA SER A 436 33.69 -14.40 24.52
C SER A 436 33.49 -12.96 24.02
N GLN A 437 34.57 -12.20 23.85
CA GLN A 437 34.49 -10.82 23.31
C GLN A 437 34.07 -10.82 21.83
N LEU A 438 34.53 -11.78 21.03
CA LEU A 438 34.10 -11.96 19.64
C LEU A 438 32.60 -12.28 19.56
N GLN A 439 32.10 -13.21 20.38
CA GLN A 439 30.67 -13.53 20.46
C GLN A 439 29.83 -12.31 20.88
N ALA A 440 30.26 -11.60 21.93
CA ALA A 440 29.59 -10.37 22.37
C ALA A 440 29.62 -9.27 21.29
N GLY A 441 30.67 -9.26 20.47
CA GLY A 441 30.84 -8.38 19.31
C GLY A 441 30.05 -8.77 18.06
N GLY A 442 29.28 -9.86 18.10
CA GLY A 442 28.45 -10.34 16.99
C GLY A 442 29.19 -11.21 15.96
N GLU A 443 30.41 -11.66 16.25
CA GLU A 443 31.15 -12.57 15.39
C GLU A 443 30.70 -14.02 15.60
N ASP A 444 30.62 -14.80 14.51
CA ASP A 444 30.40 -16.24 14.59
C ASP A 444 31.74 -16.95 14.86
N VAL A 445 31.88 -17.50 16.06
CA VAL A 445 33.06 -18.26 16.50
C VAL A 445 32.80 -19.76 16.55
N THR A 446 31.62 -20.23 16.13
CA THR A 446 31.15 -21.60 16.34
C THR A 446 32.13 -22.62 15.74
N ALA A 447 32.56 -22.41 14.50
CA ALA A 447 33.52 -23.29 13.84
C ALA A 447 34.87 -23.34 14.56
N SER A 448 35.37 -22.19 15.06
CA SER A 448 36.63 -22.11 15.80
C SER A 448 36.55 -22.81 17.16
N GLN A 449 35.44 -22.62 17.89
CA GLN A 449 35.20 -23.27 19.18
C GLN A 449 35.07 -24.79 19.05
N THR A 450 34.32 -25.26 18.05
CA THR A 450 34.16 -26.69 17.76
C THR A 450 35.52 -27.32 17.45
N TRP A 451 36.27 -26.74 16.51
CA TRP A 451 37.57 -27.28 16.12
C TRP A 451 38.59 -27.27 17.28
N MET A 452 38.64 -26.20 18.08
CA MET A 452 39.51 -26.16 19.26
C MET A 452 39.15 -27.23 20.29
N THR A 453 37.86 -27.49 20.49
CA THR A 453 37.38 -28.53 21.41
C THR A 453 37.75 -29.93 20.91
N GLU A 454 37.63 -30.16 19.61
CA GLU A 454 38.09 -31.40 18.96
C GLU A 454 39.61 -31.57 19.12
N ALA A 455 40.40 -30.53 18.87
CA ALA A 455 41.86 -30.56 19.03
C ALA A 455 42.30 -30.83 20.48
N ALA A 456 41.64 -30.20 21.46
CA ALA A 456 41.87 -30.45 22.88
C ALA A 456 41.48 -31.88 23.29
N THR A 457 40.41 -32.42 22.71
CA THR A 457 40.01 -33.81 22.88
C THR A 457 41.11 -34.73 22.37
N VAL A 458 41.57 -34.55 21.13
CA VAL A 458 42.67 -35.34 20.54
C VAL A 458 43.94 -35.25 21.40
N ALA A 459 44.31 -34.08 21.92
CA ALA A 459 45.44 -33.92 22.83
C ALA A 459 45.26 -34.74 24.12
N THR A 460 44.04 -34.80 24.67
CA THR A 460 43.70 -35.63 25.84
C THR A 460 43.84 -37.12 25.53
N GLU A 461 43.33 -37.55 24.38
CA GLU A 461 43.41 -38.93 23.92
C GLU A 461 44.85 -39.38 23.68
N ILE A 462 45.71 -38.50 23.17
CA ILE A 462 47.14 -38.78 22.95
C ILE A 462 47.86 -38.93 24.28
N VAL A 463 47.59 -38.07 25.25
CA VAL A 463 48.15 -38.23 26.60
C VAL A 463 47.72 -39.56 27.22
N ALA A 464 46.44 -39.92 27.10
CA ALA A 464 45.94 -41.20 27.58
C ALA A 464 46.61 -42.41 26.89
N TRP A 465 46.88 -42.30 25.58
CA TRP A 465 47.58 -43.31 24.79
C TRP A 465 49.06 -43.45 25.21
N VAL A 466 49.75 -42.33 25.42
CA VAL A 466 51.15 -42.31 25.89
C VAL A 466 51.27 -42.84 27.32
N ASP A 467 50.30 -42.53 28.19
CA ASP A 467 50.24 -43.01 29.57
C ASP A 467 49.78 -44.49 29.66
N GLY A 468 49.45 -45.13 28.53
CA GLY A 468 49.05 -46.54 28.47
C GLY A 468 47.63 -46.83 28.97
N THR A 469 46.82 -45.79 29.19
CA THR A 469 45.42 -45.89 29.63
C THR A 469 44.43 -46.04 28.46
N ARG A 470 44.92 -45.95 27.23
CA ARG A 470 44.19 -46.18 25.98
C ARG A 470 45.02 -47.05 25.05
N GLU A 471 44.39 -48.05 24.42
CA GLU A 471 45.06 -48.95 23.47
C GLU A 471 45.10 -48.38 22.04
N GLU A 472 43.99 -47.79 21.58
CA GLU A 472 43.85 -47.32 20.21
C GLU A 472 44.51 -45.95 19.98
N ARG A 473 45.25 -45.85 18.87
CA ARG A 473 45.87 -44.60 18.44
C ARG A 473 44.80 -43.56 18.06
N PRO A 474 44.85 -42.35 18.64
CA PRO A 474 43.96 -41.26 18.26
C PRO A 474 44.20 -40.77 16.82
N THR A 475 43.14 -40.32 16.17
CA THR A 475 43.17 -39.66 14.86
C THR A 475 43.24 -38.15 15.01
N THR A 476 43.98 -37.48 14.12
CA THR A 476 44.05 -36.02 14.07
C THR A 476 42.71 -35.38 13.75
N SER A 477 42.50 -34.18 14.26
CA SER A 477 41.37 -33.31 13.93
C SER A 477 41.33 -32.96 12.43
N GLY A 478 40.15 -32.54 11.96
CA GLY A 478 39.96 -32.09 10.58
C GLY A 478 40.72 -30.79 10.24
N MET A 479 40.49 -30.27 9.03
CA MET A 479 41.15 -29.04 8.55
C MET A 479 40.96 -27.86 9.52
N SER A 480 42.07 -27.19 9.86
CA SER A 480 42.07 -26.00 10.72
C SER A 480 41.31 -24.83 10.07
N PRO A 481 40.49 -24.07 10.84
CA PRO A 481 39.83 -22.87 10.36
C PRO A 481 40.77 -21.65 10.26
N GLY A 482 42.08 -21.82 10.47
CA GLY A 482 43.05 -20.73 10.54
C GLY A 482 43.09 -19.78 9.33
N THR A 483 42.82 -20.27 8.12
CA THR A 483 42.72 -19.43 6.91
C THR A 483 41.50 -18.53 6.94
N ALA A 484 40.31 -19.11 7.21
CA ALA A 484 39.05 -18.36 7.28
C ALA A 484 39.09 -17.28 8.37
N ILE A 485 39.71 -17.59 9.51
CA ILE A 485 39.93 -16.59 10.58
C ILE A 485 40.84 -15.46 10.09
N GLY A 486 41.90 -15.79 9.34
CA GLY A 486 42.81 -14.81 8.76
C GLY A 486 42.09 -13.86 7.79
N GLU A 487 41.24 -14.41 6.91
CA GLU A 487 40.41 -13.64 5.98
C GLU A 487 39.43 -12.73 6.73
N ARG A 488 38.69 -13.26 7.70
CA ARG A 488 37.73 -12.47 8.51
C ARG A 488 38.42 -11.33 9.25
N ARG A 489 39.58 -11.60 9.88
CA ARG A 489 40.42 -10.58 10.51
C ARG A 489 40.81 -9.50 9.52
N GLN A 490 41.21 -9.86 8.30
CA GLN A 490 41.59 -8.89 7.28
C GLN A 490 40.39 -8.02 6.87
N THR A 491 39.20 -8.60 6.73
CA THR A 491 37.96 -7.84 6.49
C THR A 491 37.70 -6.80 7.58
N LEU A 492 37.87 -7.16 8.85
CA LEU A 492 37.69 -6.24 9.98
C LEU A 492 38.72 -5.11 10.00
N ILE A 493 39.98 -5.41 9.68
CA ILE A 493 41.05 -4.40 9.58
C ILE A 493 40.73 -3.41 8.46
N THR A 494 40.37 -3.89 7.28
CA THR A 494 40.00 -3.05 6.14
C THR A 494 38.77 -2.19 6.47
N ALA A 495 37.71 -2.80 7.02
CA ALA A 495 36.51 -2.06 7.45
C ALA A 495 36.83 -0.99 8.50
N SER A 496 37.73 -1.26 9.45
CA SER A 496 38.19 -0.27 10.41
C SER A 496 38.98 0.88 9.77
N ALA A 497 39.76 0.61 8.72
CA ALA A 497 40.55 1.63 8.05
C ALA A 497 39.68 2.58 7.21
N ASP A 498 38.66 2.02 6.55
CA ASP A 498 37.80 2.72 5.59
C ASP A 498 36.66 3.53 6.23
N ILE A 499 36.42 3.37 7.54
CA ILE A 499 35.46 4.22 8.26
C ILE A 499 35.97 5.66 8.25
N ASP A 500 35.12 6.59 7.88
CA ASP A 500 35.28 8.01 8.17
C ASP A 500 33.92 8.58 8.60
N SER A 501 33.89 9.84 9.04
CA SER A 501 32.65 10.46 9.49
C SER A 501 31.56 10.49 8.41
N THR A 502 31.94 10.56 7.13
CA THR A 502 31.01 10.59 6.00
C THR A 502 30.44 9.20 5.76
N SER A 503 31.30 8.19 5.60
CA SER A 503 30.89 6.80 5.33
C SER A 503 30.12 6.20 6.51
N PHE A 504 30.49 6.53 7.75
CA PHE A 504 29.73 6.12 8.94
C PHE A 504 28.33 6.72 8.98
N ASN A 505 28.22 8.05 8.83
CA ASN A 505 26.91 8.72 8.84
C ASN A 505 26.02 8.24 7.69
N GLU A 506 26.61 7.98 6.52
CA GLU A 506 25.89 7.37 5.40
C GLU A 506 25.38 5.97 5.73
N SER A 507 26.22 5.11 6.33
CA SER A 507 25.82 3.76 6.74
C SER A 507 24.68 3.79 7.76
N VAL A 508 24.74 4.70 8.73
CA VAL A 508 23.65 4.91 9.71
C VAL A 508 22.38 5.39 9.02
N ARG A 509 22.49 6.31 8.05
CA ARG A 509 21.35 6.81 7.29
C ARG A 509 20.68 5.71 6.48
N VAL A 510 21.48 4.91 5.76
CA VAL A 510 20.99 3.76 4.98
C VAL A 510 20.30 2.75 5.89
N LEU A 511 20.94 2.34 6.97
CA LEU A 511 20.36 1.39 7.92
C LEU A 511 19.07 1.92 8.56
N LYS A 512 19.03 3.21 8.90
CA LYS A 512 17.81 3.86 9.40
C LYS A 512 16.67 3.81 8.39
N ALA A 513 16.98 4.06 7.10
CA ALA A 513 16.00 3.96 6.03
C ALA A 513 15.50 2.52 5.85
N GLU A 514 16.38 1.53 5.91
CA GLU A 514 15.99 0.11 5.83
C GLU A 514 15.10 -0.32 7.00
N VAL A 515 15.42 0.08 8.23
CA VAL A 515 14.57 -0.18 9.41
C VAL A 515 13.20 0.47 9.23
N ALA A 516 13.15 1.73 8.79
CA ALA A 516 11.90 2.42 8.53
C ALA A 516 11.07 1.73 7.44
N ASP A 517 11.70 1.24 6.36
CA ASP A 517 11.03 0.52 5.27
C ASP A 517 10.43 -0.81 5.76
N LEU A 518 11.18 -1.58 6.56
CA LEU A 518 10.68 -2.82 7.17
C LEU A 518 9.49 -2.56 8.10
N GLN A 519 9.61 -1.58 9.01
CA GLN A 519 8.51 -1.22 9.92
C GLN A 519 7.27 -0.73 9.16
N ALA A 520 7.44 0.08 8.12
CA ALA A 520 6.34 0.56 7.31
C ALA A 520 5.67 -0.56 6.51
N THR A 521 6.46 -1.53 6.02
CA THR A 521 5.94 -2.73 5.33
C THR A 521 5.11 -3.58 6.29
N GLU A 522 5.57 -3.80 7.53
CA GLU A 522 4.82 -4.52 8.56
C GLU A 522 3.49 -3.83 8.89
N GLN A 523 3.50 -2.50 9.02
CA GLN A 523 2.29 -1.71 9.26
C GLN A 523 1.32 -1.75 8.08
N LEU A 524 1.83 -1.66 6.85
CA LEU A 524 1.02 -1.77 5.63
C LEU A 524 0.39 -3.16 5.52
N ALA A 525 1.14 -4.22 5.84
CA ALA A 525 0.65 -5.59 5.84
C ALA A 525 -0.51 -5.79 6.82
N LYS A 526 -0.43 -5.22 8.04
CA LYS A 526 -1.53 -5.22 9.02
C LYS A 526 -2.78 -4.49 8.52
N ALA A 527 -2.63 -3.54 7.60
CA ALA A 527 -3.72 -2.75 7.03
C ALA A 527 -4.29 -3.32 5.71
N LYS A 528 -3.91 -4.54 5.30
CA LYS A 528 -4.30 -5.15 4.02
C LYS A 528 -5.80 -5.08 3.71
N ASP A 529 -6.65 -5.48 4.66
CA ASP A 529 -8.10 -5.46 4.46
C ASP A 529 -8.65 -4.04 4.30
N ASN A 530 -8.03 -3.06 4.97
CA ASN A 530 -8.39 -1.66 4.84
C ASN A 530 -8.00 -1.09 3.48
N LEU A 531 -6.85 -1.50 2.92
CA LEU A 531 -6.45 -1.13 1.55
C LEU A 531 -7.46 -1.65 0.52
N VAL A 532 -7.88 -2.90 0.65
CA VAL A 532 -8.89 -3.50 -0.26
C VAL A 532 -10.21 -2.72 -0.18
N LYS A 533 -10.69 -2.41 1.03
CA LYS A 533 -11.90 -1.60 1.22
C LYS A 533 -11.76 -0.21 0.61
N GLU A 534 -10.61 0.43 0.77
CA GLU A 534 -10.36 1.76 0.22
C GLU A 534 -10.33 1.74 -1.32
N VAL A 535 -9.73 0.73 -1.95
CA VAL A 535 -9.76 0.58 -3.41
C VAL A 535 -11.19 0.42 -3.92
N VAL A 536 -12.00 -0.43 -3.27
CA VAL A 536 -13.44 -0.58 -3.62
C VAL A 536 -14.18 0.75 -3.49
N ARG A 537 -13.92 1.50 -2.42
CA ARG A 537 -14.50 2.83 -2.20
C ARG A 537 -14.09 3.81 -3.32
N LEU A 538 -12.82 3.82 -3.71
CA LEU A 538 -12.30 4.65 -4.79
C LEU A 538 -12.89 4.26 -6.16
N GLN A 539 -13.07 2.97 -6.44
CA GLN A 539 -13.76 2.49 -7.65
C GLN A 539 -15.21 2.98 -7.71
N ALA A 540 -15.94 2.87 -6.61
CA ALA A 540 -17.30 3.40 -6.52
C ALA A 540 -17.33 4.92 -6.74
N ARG A 541 -16.37 5.64 -6.13
CA ARG A 541 -16.21 7.09 -6.32
C ARG A 541 -16.00 7.46 -7.78
N THR A 542 -15.10 6.77 -8.49
CA THR A 542 -14.83 7.03 -9.91
C THR A 542 -16.08 6.88 -10.76
N LYS A 543 -16.87 5.81 -10.55
CA LYS A 543 -18.16 5.61 -11.26
C LYS A 543 -19.16 6.75 -10.99
N ILE A 544 -19.25 7.23 -9.75
CA ILE A 544 -20.12 8.35 -9.40
C ILE A 544 -19.62 9.66 -10.04
N GLU A 545 -18.32 9.92 -10.05
CA GLU A 545 -17.73 11.10 -10.70
C GLU A 545 -17.95 11.08 -12.22
N GLU A 546 -17.84 9.93 -12.87
CA GLU A 546 -18.15 9.74 -14.29
C GLU A 546 -19.64 9.99 -14.59
N ALA A 547 -20.54 9.39 -13.81
CA ALA A 547 -21.98 9.63 -13.90
C ALA A 547 -22.33 11.12 -13.75
N ARG A 548 -21.67 11.81 -12.81
CA ARG A 548 -21.91 13.24 -12.55
C ARG A 548 -21.54 14.10 -13.76
N ARG A 549 -20.51 13.75 -14.52
CA ARG A 549 -20.13 14.49 -15.76
C ARG A 549 -21.23 14.47 -16.82
N LEU A 550 -22.07 13.43 -16.84
CA LEU A 550 -23.19 13.33 -17.78
C LEU A 550 -24.31 14.34 -17.50
N THR A 551 -24.33 14.94 -16.30
CA THR A 551 -25.32 15.95 -15.89
C THR A 551 -24.94 17.39 -16.30
N ASP A 552 -23.96 17.59 -17.18
CA ASP A 552 -23.56 18.94 -17.63
C ASP A 552 -24.72 19.69 -18.32
N THR A 553 -25.01 20.90 -17.84
CA THR A 553 -26.10 21.76 -18.35
C THR A 553 -25.62 22.79 -19.35
N THR A 554 -24.31 22.93 -19.56
CA THR A 554 -23.72 23.97 -20.42
C THR A 554 -24.24 23.88 -21.86
N GLY A 555 -24.33 22.66 -22.40
CA GLY A 555 -24.88 22.41 -23.73
C GLY A 555 -26.37 22.77 -23.86
N ILE A 556 -27.14 22.51 -22.79
CA ILE A 556 -28.58 22.77 -22.73
C ILE A 556 -28.85 24.27 -22.72
N THR A 557 -28.19 25.02 -21.82
CA THR A 557 -28.35 26.47 -21.67
C THR A 557 -27.93 27.22 -22.94
N ARG A 558 -26.87 26.76 -23.60
CA ARG A 558 -26.43 27.32 -24.89
C ARG A 558 -27.48 27.11 -25.97
N LYS A 559 -28.05 25.90 -26.08
CA LYS A 559 -29.10 25.62 -27.06
C LYS A 559 -30.38 26.41 -26.75
N ALA A 560 -30.77 26.52 -25.48
CA ALA A 560 -31.91 27.32 -25.06
C ALA A 560 -31.75 28.78 -25.47
N THR A 561 -30.57 29.37 -25.26
CA THR A 561 -30.26 30.74 -25.69
C THR A 561 -30.32 30.89 -27.21
N ALA A 562 -29.75 29.93 -27.95
CA ALA A 562 -29.73 29.95 -29.41
C ALA A 562 -31.15 29.88 -30.00
N LEU A 563 -31.98 28.95 -29.53
CA LEU A 563 -33.36 28.81 -30.00
C LEU A 563 -34.23 30.00 -29.60
N THR A 564 -34.05 30.54 -28.39
CA THR A 564 -34.74 31.78 -27.95
C THR A 564 -34.39 32.97 -28.85
N THR A 565 -33.11 33.11 -29.22
CA THR A 565 -32.67 34.19 -30.11
C THR A 565 -33.30 34.02 -31.51
N ALA A 566 -33.24 32.81 -32.06
CA ALA A 566 -33.64 32.53 -33.43
C ALA A 566 -35.17 32.52 -33.69
N TYR A 567 -35.97 32.04 -32.74
CA TYR A 567 -37.40 31.82 -32.94
C TYR A 567 -38.32 32.73 -32.12
N VAL A 568 -37.77 33.45 -31.15
CA VAL A 568 -38.52 34.43 -30.35
C VAL A 568 -38.02 35.83 -30.63
N THR A 569 -36.76 36.10 -30.34
CA THR A 569 -36.25 37.48 -30.30
C THR A 569 -36.23 38.13 -31.67
N SER A 570 -35.76 37.44 -32.70
CA SER A 570 -35.75 37.95 -34.08
C SER A 570 -37.17 38.06 -34.67
N ILE A 571 -37.96 36.99 -34.59
CA ILE A 571 -39.30 36.92 -35.20
C ILE A 571 -40.25 37.94 -34.56
N VAL A 572 -40.28 38.02 -33.22
CA VAL A 572 -41.15 38.97 -32.50
C VAL A 572 -40.71 40.40 -32.78
N ARG A 573 -39.40 40.68 -32.82
CA ARG A 573 -38.89 42.01 -33.18
C ARG A 573 -39.28 42.41 -34.59
N ASP A 574 -39.09 41.53 -35.57
CA ASP A 574 -39.40 41.81 -36.97
C ASP A 574 -40.91 42.03 -37.16
N GLN A 575 -41.75 41.19 -36.54
CA GLN A 575 -43.20 41.33 -36.61
C GLN A 575 -43.66 42.61 -35.91
N PHE A 576 -43.14 42.90 -34.71
CA PHE A 576 -43.48 44.11 -33.98
C PHE A 576 -43.06 45.37 -34.73
N THR A 577 -41.89 45.36 -35.36
CA THR A 577 -41.41 46.48 -36.18
C THR A 577 -42.35 46.71 -37.38
N ARG A 578 -42.75 45.63 -38.08
CA ARG A 578 -43.72 45.72 -39.19
C ARG A 578 -45.08 46.25 -38.74
N GLU A 579 -45.62 45.76 -37.62
CA GLU A 579 -46.92 46.20 -37.10
C GLU A 579 -46.88 47.65 -36.61
N THR A 580 -45.82 48.05 -35.89
CA THR A 580 -45.66 49.45 -35.44
C THR A 580 -45.47 50.42 -36.60
N GLU A 581 -44.81 50.01 -37.68
CA GLU A 581 -44.75 50.77 -38.94
C GLU A 581 -46.14 50.92 -39.59
N GLN A 582 -46.92 49.84 -39.69
CA GLN A 582 -48.28 49.86 -40.25
C GLN A 582 -49.26 50.69 -39.43
N LEU A 583 -49.11 50.69 -38.11
CA LEU A 583 -49.92 51.48 -37.18
C LEU A 583 -49.38 52.90 -36.96
N TYR A 584 -48.34 53.32 -37.68
CA TYR A 584 -47.68 54.62 -37.57
C TYR A 584 -47.14 54.97 -36.16
N LEU A 585 -46.82 53.95 -35.35
CA LEU A 585 -46.31 54.08 -33.98
C LEU A 585 -44.77 54.21 -33.95
N ARG A 586 -44.24 55.29 -34.52
CA ARG A 586 -42.78 55.50 -34.77
C ARG A 586 -41.87 55.61 -33.54
N ARG A 587 -42.40 55.59 -32.31
CA ARG A 587 -41.63 55.76 -31.07
C ARG A 587 -41.62 54.51 -30.17
N VAL A 588 -42.25 53.42 -30.60
CA VAL A 588 -42.30 52.19 -29.83
C VAL A 588 -41.33 51.19 -30.43
N THR A 589 -40.23 50.90 -29.73
CA THR A 589 -39.24 49.89 -30.13
C THR A 589 -39.21 48.75 -29.11
N LEU A 590 -38.90 47.54 -29.60
CA LEU A 590 -38.79 46.34 -28.78
C LEU A 590 -37.29 46.06 -28.53
N ASP A 591 -36.77 46.52 -27.40
CA ASP A 591 -35.36 46.36 -27.02
C ASP A 591 -35.14 44.99 -26.37
N PRO A 592 -34.19 44.16 -26.84
CA PRO A 592 -33.82 42.92 -26.13
C PRO A 592 -33.19 43.27 -24.78
N THR A 593 -33.97 43.22 -23.70
CA THR A 593 -33.40 43.29 -22.35
C THR A 593 -32.43 42.13 -22.15
N LYS A 594 -31.14 42.47 -21.98
CA LYS A 594 -30.07 41.52 -21.62
C LYS A 594 -30.24 41.05 -20.18
N THR A 595 -31.17 40.15 -19.90
CA THR A 595 -31.21 39.45 -18.61
C THR A 595 -32.12 38.22 -18.69
N TRP A 596 -31.52 37.07 -19.00
CA TRP A 596 -32.13 35.75 -18.74
C TRP A 596 -31.28 34.92 -17.77
N SER A 597 -30.56 35.61 -16.89
CA SER A 597 -29.88 35.01 -15.73
C SER A 597 -30.31 35.78 -14.49
N GLN A 598 -31.11 35.12 -13.66
CA GLN A 598 -31.33 35.33 -12.21
C GLN A 598 -31.20 36.77 -11.65
N ASN A 599 -32.31 37.26 -11.08
CA ASN A 599 -32.42 38.25 -10.00
C ASN A 599 -31.25 39.22 -9.81
N LEU A 600 -31.45 40.51 -10.12
CA LEU A 600 -30.85 41.62 -9.37
C LEU A 600 -31.62 42.92 -9.63
N ILE A 601 -32.08 43.53 -8.54
CA ILE A 601 -32.74 44.83 -8.47
C ILE A 601 -31.78 45.91 -8.98
N GLY A 602 -32.19 46.71 -9.97
CA GLY A 602 -31.45 47.85 -10.48
C GLY A 602 -32.39 48.95 -10.96
N ARG A 603 -32.42 50.08 -10.24
CA ARG A 603 -33.26 51.27 -10.51
C ARG A 603 -33.05 51.82 -11.93
N CYS A 604 -34.14 52.19 -12.59
CA CYS A 604 -34.13 53.08 -13.74
C CYS A 604 -33.90 54.54 -13.27
N PRO A 605 -33.03 55.34 -13.90
CA PRO A 605 -32.96 56.78 -13.66
C PRO A 605 -34.03 57.52 -14.48
N PRO A 606 -34.62 58.61 -13.97
CA PRO A 606 -35.64 59.36 -14.68
C PRO A 606 -34.98 60.37 -15.62
N ALA A 607 -35.31 60.33 -16.92
CA ALA A 607 -34.99 61.40 -17.86
C ALA A 607 -36.29 62.05 -18.34
N TRP A 608 -36.85 62.91 -17.49
CA TRP A 608 -37.66 64.03 -17.92
C TRP A 608 -36.67 65.16 -18.22
N GLU A 609 -36.48 65.55 -19.47
CA GLU A 609 -35.96 66.88 -19.75
C GLU A 609 -36.47 67.41 -21.08
N ARG A 610 -36.82 68.69 -21.01
CA ARG A 610 -37.69 69.41 -21.94
C ARG A 610 -37.00 69.64 -23.27
N SER A 611 -37.84 69.56 -24.31
CA SER A 611 -37.65 70.18 -25.62
C SER A 611 -37.03 71.57 -25.53
N THR A 612 -35.92 71.77 -26.23
CA THR A 612 -35.53 73.06 -26.80
C THR A 612 -35.33 72.88 -28.30
N VAL A 613 -36.21 73.55 -29.05
CA VAL A 613 -36.18 73.73 -30.51
C VAL A 613 -35.05 74.70 -30.87
N PRO A 614 -34.31 74.49 -31.99
CA PRO A 614 -33.67 75.57 -32.71
C PRO A 614 -34.48 75.93 -33.98
N ALA A 615 -34.46 77.22 -34.28
CA ALA A 615 -35.19 77.93 -35.33
C ALA A 615 -34.96 77.43 -36.76
#